data_AF-A0A1G9KPR5-F1
#
_entry.id   AF-A0A1G9KPR5-F1
#
_cell.length_a   1.000
_cell.length_b   1.000
_cell.length_c   1.000
_cell.angle_alpha   90.00
_cell.angle_beta   90.00
_cell.angle_gamma   90.00
#
_symmetry.space_group_name_H-M   'P 1'
#
loop_
_entity.id
_entity.type
_entity.pdbx_description
1 polymer ?
#
loop_
_entity_poly.entity_id
_entity_poly.type
_entity_poly.pdbx_seq_one_letter_code
_entity_poly.pdbx_strand_id
1 'polypeptide(L)'
;MRLKTTANQKEKTMIDAKTDLKKLLADSDALIRQGRDILVAEGKVMDLREWITLADYAKKHHKKLNLITQWISRGVVPADCYVEIPSLGKKLILDRVYRE
;
A
#
# COMPACT_ATOMS: atom_id res chain seq x y z
N MET A 1 30.34 -34.21 30.90
CA MET A 1 28.91 -34.19 30.50
C MET A 1 28.49 -32.77 30.15
N ARG A 2 28.63 -32.31 28.89
CA ARG A 2 28.12 -31.00 28.40
C ARG A 2 27.83 -31.07 26.89
N LEU A 3 26.68 -31.60 26.50
CA LEU A 3 26.21 -31.62 25.09
C LEU A 3 24.69 -31.42 24.99
N LYS A 4 24.12 -30.37 25.63
CA LYS A 4 22.69 -30.04 25.47
C LYS A 4 22.39 -28.58 25.12
N THR A 5 23.40 -27.72 25.01
CA THR A 5 23.16 -26.25 24.88
C THR A 5 22.85 -25.79 23.45
N THR A 6 23.30 -26.52 22.42
CA THR A 6 23.20 -26.07 21.01
C THR A 6 21.85 -26.33 20.34
N ALA A 7 21.07 -27.31 20.81
CA ALA A 7 19.75 -27.61 20.24
C ALA A 7 18.68 -26.61 20.69
N ASN A 8 18.70 -26.24 21.98
CA ASN A 8 17.74 -25.32 22.59
C ASN A 8 17.83 -23.88 22.02
N GLN A 9 19.04 -23.46 21.60
CA GLN A 9 19.24 -22.14 20.99
C GLN A 9 18.65 -22.07 19.58
N LYS A 10 18.78 -23.14 18.77
CA LYS A 10 18.25 -23.18 17.40
C LYS A 10 16.72 -23.26 17.35
N GLU A 11 16.10 -24.01 18.26
CA GLU A 11 14.63 -24.07 18.36
C GLU A 11 14.03 -22.71 18.75
N LYS A 12 14.66 -21.99 19.68
CA LYS A 12 14.22 -20.65 20.08
C LYS A 12 14.29 -19.65 18.91
N THR A 13 15.39 -19.62 18.17
CA THR A 13 15.52 -18.72 16.99
C THR A 13 14.52 -19.05 15.88
N MET A 14 14.18 -20.32 15.66
CA MET A 14 13.17 -20.72 14.68
C MET A 14 11.73 -20.35 15.10
N ILE A 15 11.44 -20.42 16.40
CA ILE A 15 10.13 -20.02 16.95
C ILE A 15 9.98 -18.49 16.87
N ASP A 16 11.02 -17.74 17.19
CA ASP A 16 11.03 -16.27 17.13
C ASP A 16 10.82 -15.79 15.69
N ALA A 17 11.56 -16.36 14.71
CA ALA A 17 11.39 -16.03 13.30
C ALA A 17 9.98 -16.38 12.75
N LYS A 18 9.38 -17.49 13.18
CA LYS A 18 7.99 -17.84 12.84
C LYS A 18 6.98 -16.87 13.45
N THR A 19 7.27 -16.36 14.64
CA THR A 19 6.40 -15.42 15.35
C THR A 19 6.45 -14.05 14.69
N ASP A 20 7.64 -13.58 14.32
CA ASP A 20 7.83 -12.32 13.59
C ASP A 20 7.18 -12.37 12.21
N LEU A 21 7.29 -13.49 11.49
CA LEU A 21 6.64 -13.65 10.19
C LEU A 21 5.11 -13.62 10.31
N LYS A 22 4.53 -14.28 11.33
CA LYS A 22 3.09 -14.24 11.58
C LYS A 22 2.61 -12.83 11.94
N LYS A 23 3.39 -12.09 12.73
CA LYS A 23 3.10 -10.72 13.09
C LYS A 23 3.09 -9.81 11.86
N LEU A 24 4.11 -9.95 11.00
CA LEU A 24 4.18 -9.19 9.75
C LEU A 24 2.99 -9.46 8.82
N LEU A 25 2.55 -10.72 8.71
CA LEU A 25 1.38 -11.09 7.93
C LEU A 25 0.09 -10.50 8.52
N ALA A 26 -0.08 -10.55 9.84
CA ALA A 26 -1.23 -9.98 10.53
C ALA A 26 -1.29 -8.46 10.39
N ASP A 27 -0.15 -7.78 10.50
CA ASP A 27 -0.04 -6.33 10.31
C ASP A 27 -0.39 -5.95 8.86
N SER A 28 0.07 -6.74 7.88
CA SER A 28 -0.29 -6.55 6.48
C SER A 28 -1.78 -6.73 6.23
N ASP A 29 -2.40 -7.77 6.80
CA ASP A 29 -3.84 -8.03 6.67
C ASP A 29 -4.68 -6.93 7.31
N ALA A 30 -4.25 -6.41 8.46
CA ALA A 30 -4.89 -5.29 9.13
C ALA A 30 -4.85 -4.01 8.29
N LEU A 31 -3.70 -3.70 7.67
CA LEU A 31 -3.56 -2.57 6.77
C LEU A 31 -4.42 -2.73 5.51
N ILE A 32 -4.51 -3.94 4.96
CA ILE A 32 -5.37 -4.24 3.80
C ILE A 32 -6.85 -4.05 4.16
N ARG A 33 -7.28 -4.51 5.34
CA ARG A 33 -8.66 -4.33 5.83
C ARG A 33 -9.00 -2.86 6.06
N GLN A 34 -8.14 -2.12 6.75
CA GLN A 34 -8.30 -0.67 6.95
C GLN A 34 -8.40 0.08 5.61
N GLY A 35 -7.61 -0.33 4.62
CA GLY A 35 -7.73 0.18 3.26
C GLY A 35 -9.12 -0.07 2.65
N ARG A 36 -9.64 -1.31 2.73
CA ARG A 36 -10.97 -1.65 2.16
C ARG A 36 -12.13 -0.92 2.83
N ASP A 37 -12.13 -0.86 4.16
CA ASP A 37 -13.26 -0.34 4.93
C ASP A 37 -13.49 1.16 4.65
N ILE A 38 -12.43 1.89 4.30
CA ILE A 38 -12.51 3.33 4.04
C ILE A 38 -13.03 3.64 2.63
N LEU A 39 -12.84 2.75 1.65
CA LEU A 39 -13.44 2.94 0.33
C LEU A 39 -14.94 2.65 0.29
N VAL A 40 -15.43 1.82 1.21
CA VAL A 40 -16.88 1.61 1.38
C VAL A 40 -17.55 2.87 1.96
N ALA A 41 -16.83 3.69 2.73
CA ALA A 41 -17.38 4.85 3.44
C ALA A 41 -17.86 6.00 2.51
N GLU A 42 -17.40 6.07 1.27
CA GLU A 42 -17.86 7.08 0.28
C GLU A 42 -18.87 6.53 -0.75
N GLY A 43 -19.41 5.32 -0.53
CA GLY A 43 -20.49 4.77 -1.36
C GLY A 43 -20.08 4.36 -2.80
N LYS A 44 -18.79 4.45 -3.13
CA LYS A 44 -18.23 3.94 -4.39
C LYS A 44 -17.41 2.69 -4.10
N VAL A 45 -17.91 1.54 -4.54
CA VAL A 45 -17.09 0.32 -4.63
C VAL A 45 -16.07 0.56 -5.74
N MET A 46 -14.90 1.05 -5.38
CA MET A 46 -13.79 1.25 -6.32
C MET A 46 -12.96 -0.02 -6.32
N ASP A 47 -12.73 -0.63 -7.49
CA ASP A 47 -11.78 -1.74 -7.60
C ASP A 47 -10.37 -1.21 -7.35
N LEU A 48 -9.88 -1.43 -6.13
CA LEU A 48 -8.55 -1.02 -5.67
C LEU A 48 -7.40 -1.54 -6.53
N ARG A 49 -7.62 -2.54 -7.40
CA ARG A 49 -6.59 -3.02 -8.33
C ARG A 49 -6.18 -1.96 -9.34
N GLU A 50 -7.08 -1.03 -9.67
CA GLU A 50 -6.84 -0.01 -10.68
C GLU A 50 -6.36 1.32 -10.06
N TRP A 51 -6.51 1.50 -8.75
CA TRP A 51 -6.20 2.73 -8.04
C TRP A 51 -4.90 2.61 -7.26
N ILE A 52 -3.94 3.48 -7.55
CA ILE A 52 -2.64 3.51 -6.88
C ILE A 52 -2.38 4.88 -6.27
N THR A 53 -1.46 4.95 -5.31
CA THR A 53 -1.07 6.25 -4.74
C THR A 53 -0.32 7.09 -5.77
N LEU A 54 -0.35 8.41 -5.63
CA LEU A 54 0.46 9.29 -6.50
C LEU A 54 1.96 8.96 -6.46
N ALA A 55 2.46 8.48 -5.32
CA ALA A 55 3.85 8.08 -5.16
C ALA A 55 4.17 6.79 -5.94
N ASP A 56 3.26 5.81 -5.92
CA ASP A 56 3.44 4.57 -6.68
C ASP A 56 3.27 4.80 -8.17
N TYR A 57 2.32 5.66 -8.58
CA TYR A 57 2.19 6.10 -9.97
C TYR A 57 3.47 6.78 -10.46
N ALA A 58 4.03 7.70 -9.68
CA ALA A 58 5.29 8.38 -9.98
C ALA A 58 6.44 7.39 -10.20
N LYS A 59 6.56 6.38 -9.33
CA LYS A 59 7.58 5.33 -9.45
C LYS A 59 7.36 4.46 -10.68
N LYS A 60 6.14 3.95 -10.88
CA LYS A 60 5.79 3.03 -11.97
C LYS A 60 5.95 3.66 -13.35
N HIS A 61 5.55 4.92 -13.49
CA HIS A 61 5.60 5.64 -14.77
C HIS A 61 6.84 6.52 -14.92
N HIS A 62 7.81 6.40 -14.00
CA HIS A 62 9.04 7.20 -13.96
C HIS A 62 8.79 8.72 -14.08
N LYS A 63 7.72 9.22 -13.48
CA LYS A 63 7.33 10.63 -13.47
C LYS A 63 7.64 11.27 -12.13
N LYS A 64 7.86 12.59 -12.12
CA LYS A 64 8.01 13.36 -10.87
C LYS A 64 6.64 13.57 -10.22
N LEU A 65 6.57 13.47 -8.89
CA LEU A 65 5.33 13.71 -8.14
C LEU A 65 4.73 15.10 -8.45
N ASN A 66 5.57 16.14 -8.46
CA ASN A 66 5.15 17.51 -8.77
C ASN A 66 4.52 17.63 -10.17
N LEU A 67 5.00 16.85 -11.14
CA LEU A 67 4.44 16.84 -12.50
C LEU A 67 3.02 16.25 -12.51
N ILE A 68 2.81 15.16 -11.78
CA ILE A 68 1.50 14.53 -11.64
C ILE A 68 0.52 15.46 -10.93
N THR A 69 0.96 16.15 -9.86
CA THR A 69 0.14 17.17 -9.20
C THR A 69 -0.26 18.30 -10.15
N GLN A 70 0.66 18.75 -11.01
CA GLN A 70 0.33 19.72 -12.06
C GLN A 70 -0.64 19.17 -13.10
N TRP A 71 -0.55 17.88 -13.46
CA TRP A 71 -1.51 17.26 -14.38
C TRP A 71 -2.92 17.25 -13.81
N ILE A 72 -3.06 16.95 -12.52
CA ILE A 72 -4.34 17.00 -11.81
C ILE A 72 -4.86 18.45 -11.78
N SER A 73 -4.02 19.41 -11.40
CA SER A 73 -4.43 20.84 -11.34
C SER A 73 -4.81 21.41 -12.71
N ARG A 74 -4.21 20.91 -13.80
CA ARG A 74 -4.46 21.37 -15.17
C ARG A 74 -5.56 20.56 -15.89
N GLY A 75 -6.15 19.57 -15.23
CA GLY A 75 -7.19 18.71 -15.83
C GLY A 75 -6.69 17.72 -16.88
N VAL A 76 -5.37 17.45 -16.95
CA VAL A 76 -4.81 16.38 -17.79
C VAL A 76 -5.21 15.01 -17.23
N VAL A 77 -5.31 14.91 -15.90
CA VAL A 77 -5.95 13.78 -15.24
C VAL A 77 -7.43 14.14 -15.09
N PRO A 78 -8.36 13.39 -15.72
CA PRO A 78 -9.78 13.59 -15.54
C PRO A 78 -10.22 13.44 -14.07
N ALA A 79 -11.25 14.18 -13.67
CA ALA A 79 -11.68 14.22 -12.27
C ALA A 79 -12.22 12.89 -11.74
N ASP A 80 -12.70 12.00 -12.61
CA ASP A 80 -13.13 10.63 -12.30
C ASP A 80 -11.94 9.67 -12.09
N CYS A 81 -10.74 10.09 -12.44
CA CYS A 81 -9.52 9.29 -12.39
C CYS A 81 -8.59 9.68 -11.25
N TYR A 82 -9.06 10.56 -10.38
CA TYR A 82 -8.36 11.08 -9.22
C TYR A 82 -9.33 11.17 -8.04
N VAL A 83 -8.89 10.73 -6.87
CA VAL A 83 -9.67 10.89 -5.63
C VAL A 83 -8.76 11.28 -4.49
N GLU A 84 -9.19 12.28 -3.72
CA GLU A 84 -8.63 12.57 -2.40
C GLU A 84 -9.52 11.90 -1.38
N ILE A 85 -8.92 11.15 -0.47
CA ILE A 85 -9.63 10.52 0.65
C ILE A 85 -9.16 11.24 1.92
N PRO A 86 -9.87 12.29 2.38
CA PRO A 86 -9.41 13.13 3.48
C PRO A 86 -9.23 12.36 4.79
N SER A 87 -10.11 11.37 5.04
CA SER A 87 -10.06 10.51 6.24
C SER A 87 -8.76 9.69 6.35
N LEU A 88 -8.12 9.39 5.22
CA LEU A 88 -6.84 8.68 5.15
C LEU A 88 -5.64 9.59 4.94
N GLY A 89 -5.86 10.86 4.60
CA GLY A 89 -4.81 11.75 4.10
C GLY A 89 -4.11 11.19 2.86
N LYS A 90 -4.81 10.39 2.05
CA LYS A 90 -4.26 9.75 0.84
C LYS A 90 -4.90 10.32 -0.41
N LYS A 91 -4.10 10.33 -1.47
CA LYS A 91 -4.50 10.72 -2.83
C LYS A 91 -4.25 9.54 -3.74
N LEU A 92 -5.29 9.10 -4.43
CA LEU A 92 -5.25 7.97 -5.34
C LEU A 92 -5.50 8.45 -6.78
N ILE A 93 -4.88 7.75 -7.72
CA ILE A 93 -5.01 7.98 -9.15
C ILE A 93 -5.19 6.64 -9.85
N LEU A 94 -5.98 6.60 -10.91
CA LEU A 94 -6.09 5.41 -11.76
C LEU A 94 -4.76 5.14 -12.46
N ASP A 95 -4.33 3.89 -12.44
CA ASP A 95 -3.09 3.41 -13.03
C ASP A 95 -3.20 3.25 -14.55
N ARG A 96 -3.20 4.38 -15.25
CA ARG A 96 -3.20 4.46 -16.71
C ARG A 96 -2.27 5.56 -17.19
N VAL A 97 -1.80 5.48 -18.42
CA VAL A 97 -0.93 6.52 -18.99
C VAL A 97 -1.79 7.72 -19.38
N TYR A 98 -1.62 8.85 -18.69
CA TYR A 98 -2.27 10.12 -19.06
C TYR A 98 -1.45 10.93 -20.05
N ARG A 99 -0.11 10.80 -20.00
CA ARG A 99 0.82 11.56 -20.82
C ARG A 99 2.17 10.86 -20.88
N GLU A 100 2.71 10.75 -22.09
CA GLU A 100 4.05 10.21 -22.37
C GLU A 100 5.17 11.17 -21.96
#